data_AF-A0A1A7XV34-F1
#
_entry.id   AF-A0A1A7XV34-F1
#
_cell.length_a   1.000
_cell.length_b   1.000
_cell.length_c   1.000
_cell.angle_alpha   90.00
_cell.angle_beta   90.00
_cell.angle_gamma   90.00
#
_symmetry.space_group_name_H-M   'P 1'
#
loop_
_entity.id
_entity.type
_entity.pdbx_description
1 polymer ?
#
loop_
_entity_poly.entity_id
_entity_poly.type
_entity_poly.pdbx_seq_one_letter_code
_entity_poly.pdbx_strand_id
1 'polypeptide(L)'
;LALDRYTHFTSPIRRYADMVVHRLLNATLAVEQGAEPVKAPAGNKEMEELAEHINNRNRAAQRAQNLSVELFQCLFFKERDPETDPRCVAGAVIYSIRDDGVLVFIPEYGVKGPVYLKNKEGQVVSVGPDGTCEWQSGSIQRHSDHIRTTYVCGSTTFRLFDHITVRVSVSSSSCHADTLNMEVISNKPHRSSSAPQQVSSQGRNQLVQEVVRLAEEAQKEAKKPKLSREEREFRQSKTPNLYSLLEEIREMSLLDLETVSRTCEEPHPPERTQVDT
;
A
#
# COMPACT_ATOMS: atom_id res chain seq x y z
N LEU A 1 14.30 -2.07 -6.90
CA LEU A 1 15.29 -2.28 -5.81
C LEU A 1 16.69 -1.79 -6.18
N ALA A 2 17.07 -1.69 -7.46
CA ALA A 2 18.42 -1.23 -7.88
C ALA A 2 19.55 -2.02 -7.18
N LEU A 3 19.38 -3.34 -7.09
CA LEU A 3 20.32 -4.28 -6.51
C LEU A 3 20.68 -5.32 -7.58
N ASP A 4 21.94 -5.75 -7.61
CA ASP A 4 22.40 -6.79 -8.54
C ASP A 4 21.85 -8.19 -8.18
N ARG A 5 21.60 -8.43 -6.88
CA ARG A 5 21.07 -9.69 -6.36
C ARG A 5 20.03 -9.41 -5.29
N TYR A 6 18.95 -10.18 -5.32
CA TYR A 6 17.87 -10.07 -4.34
C TYR A 6 17.18 -11.41 -4.16
N THR A 7 16.82 -11.73 -2.92
CA THR A 7 15.95 -12.85 -2.57
C THR A 7 15.09 -12.48 -1.37
N HIS A 8 13.98 -13.19 -1.19
CA HIS A 8 13.15 -13.06 0.00
C HIS A 8 13.64 -14.00 1.12
N PHE A 9 13.51 -13.58 2.38
CA PHE A 9 13.97 -14.36 3.54
C PHE A 9 13.12 -14.18 4.82
N THR A 10 12.42 -13.05 4.93
CA THR A 10 11.89 -12.55 6.21
C THR A 10 10.53 -13.13 6.63
N SER A 11 9.90 -14.01 5.86
CA SER A 11 8.54 -14.49 6.16
C SER A 11 8.31 -15.97 5.78
N PRO A 12 9.10 -16.91 6.32
CA PRO A 12 8.97 -18.35 6.05
C PRO A 12 7.56 -18.92 6.29
N ILE A 13 6.81 -18.35 7.25
CA ILE A 13 5.45 -18.80 7.58
C ILE A 13 4.47 -18.61 6.40
N ARG A 14 4.63 -17.54 5.60
CA ARG A 14 3.69 -17.19 4.52
C ARG A 14 4.26 -17.37 3.11
N ARG A 15 5.56 -17.60 2.96
CA ARG A 15 6.22 -17.76 1.66
C ARG A 15 7.12 -18.98 1.66
N TYR A 16 6.81 -19.94 0.79
CA TYR A 16 7.63 -21.13 0.63
C TYR A 16 9.04 -20.83 0.08
N ALA A 17 9.19 -19.78 -0.74
CA ALA A 17 10.50 -19.32 -1.19
C ALA A 17 11.43 -18.97 -0.01
N ASP A 18 10.92 -18.31 1.03
CA ASP A 18 11.70 -17.98 2.22
C ASP A 18 12.15 -19.28 2.92
N MET A 19 11.27 -20.27 3.06
CA MET A 19 11.63 -21.59 3.63
C MET A 19 12.77 -22.27 2.88
N VAL A 20 12.79 -22.18 1.55
CA VAL A 20 13.88 -22.72 0.72
C VAL A 20 15.19 -21.98 1.01
N VAL A 21 15.16 -20.65 1.07
CA VAL A 21 16.35 -19.83 1.39
C VAL A 21 16.87 -20.14 2.79
N HIS A 22 15.99 -20.29 3.79
CA HIS A 22 16.37 -20.71 5.15
C HIS A 22 17.08 -22.07 5.14
N ARG A 23 16.58 -23.05 4.37
CA ARG A 23 17.22 -24.37 4.25
C ARG A 23 18.59 -24.28 3.57
N LEU A 24 18.70 -23.50 2.51
CA LEU A 24 19.97 -23.29 1.79
C LEU A 24 21.01 -22.60 2.68
N LEU A 25 20.61 -21.54 3.40
CA LEU A 25 21.48 -20.82 4.32
C LEU A 25 21.99 -21.74 5.44
N ASN A 26 21.11 -22.55 6.04
CA ASN A 26 21.49 -23.51 7.08
C ASN A 26 22.47 -24.57 6.55
N ALA A 27 22.27 -25.05 5.31
CA ALA A 27 23.20 -25.99 4.69
C ALA A 27 24.57 -25.36 4.43
N THR A 28 24.62 -24.10 3.98
CA THR A 28 25.89 -23.36 3.80
C THR A 28 26.63 -23.17 5.12
N LEU A 29 25.93 -22.76 6.19
CA LEU A 29 26.53 -22.59 7.52
C LEU A 29 27.07 -23.92 8.09
N ALA A 30 26.38 -25.04 7.87
CA ALA A 30 26.86 -26.36 8.31
C ALA A 30 28.15 -26.78 7.59
N VAL A 31 28.26 -26.50 6.29
CA VAL A 31 29.50 -26.77 5.51
C VAL A 31 30.67 -25.92 6.01
N GLU A 32 30.44 -24.63 6.31
CA GLU A 32 31.47 -23.76 6.89
C GLU A 32 31.98 -24.27 8.26
N GLN A 33 31.14 -24.98 9.02
CA GLN A 33 31.48 -25.57 10.32
C GLN A 33 32.17 -26.95 10.21
N GLY A 34 32.52 -27.40 9.00
CA GLY A 34 33.24 -28.65 8.78
C GLY A 34 32.36 -29.91 8.78
N ALA A 35 31.03 -29.75 8.70
CA ALA A 35 30.15 -30.89 8.46
C ALA A 35 30.28 -31.37 7.00
N GLU A 36 30.15 -32.68 6.78
CA GLU A 36 30.04 -33.24 5.42
C GLU A 36 28.95 -32.50 4.64
N PRO A 37 29.19 -32.17 3.35
CA PRO A 37 28.24 -31.41 2.55
C PRO A 37 26.91 -32.15 2.51
N VAL A 38 25.94 -31.63 3.26
CA VAL A 38 24.55 -32.07 3.16
C VAL A 38 24.16 -31.83 1.71
N LYS A 39 23.85 -32.92 1.00
CA LYS A 39 23.44 -32.90 -0.40
C LYS A 39 22.46 -31.75 -0.60
N ALA A 40 22.75 -30.85 -1.54
CA ALA A 40 21.90 -29.70 -1.82
C ALA A 40 20.43 -30.18 -1.89
N PRO A 41 19.48 -29.50 -1.22
CA PRO A 41 18.14 -30.05 -0.98
C PRO A 41 17.36 -30.37 -2.26
N ALA A 42 17.81 -29.87 -3.42
CA ALA A 42 17.31 -30.21 -4.74
C ALA A 42 18.40 -29.94 -5.80
N GLY A 43 18.37 -30.66 -6.93
CA GLY A 43 19.21 -30.34 -8.09
C GLY A 43 18.79 -29.02 -8.77
N ASN A 44 19.65 -28.46 -9.63
CA ASN A 44 19.34 -27.18 -10.32
C ASN A 44 18.00 -27.22 -11.07
N LYS A 45 17.72 -28.33 -11.77
CA LYS A 45 16.47 -28.52 -12.52
C LYS A 45 15.24 -28.55 -11.59
N GLU A 46 15.32 -29.28 -10.50
CA GLU A 46 14.23 -29.36 -9.51
C GLU A 46 13.99 -28.00 -8.83
N MET A 47 15.05 -27.22 -8.59
CA MET A 47 14.95 -25.88 -8.03
C MET A 47 14.28 -24.90 -9.01
N GLU A 48 14.58 -25.02 -10.30
CA GLU A 48 13.95 -24.22 -11.36
C GLU A 48 12.45 -24.53 -11.46
N GLU A 49 12.08 -25.81 -11.53
CA GLU A 49 10.68 -26.27 -11.55
C GLU A 49 9.91 -25.80 -10.30
N LEU A 50 10.54 -25.88 -9.13
CA LEU A 50 9.97 -25.39 -7.88
C LEU A 50 9.78 -23.85 -7.90
N ALA A 51 10.77 -23.10 -8.40
CA ALA A 51 10.67 -21.66 -8.52
C ALA A 51 9.54 -21.25 -9.47
N GLU A 52 9.38 -21.95 -10.60
CA GLU A 52 8.27 -21.73 -11.53
C GLU A 52 6.91 -22.01 -10.86
N HIS A 53 6.81 -23.11 -10.12
CA HIS A 53 5.61 -23.44 -9.35
C HIS A 53 5.24 -22.34 -8.35
N ILE A 54 6.19 -21.87 -7.54
CA ILE A 54 5.97 -20.80 -6.56
C ILE A 54 5.52 -19.51 -7.27
N ASN A 55 6.13 -19.16 -8.40
CA ASN A 55 5.75 -18.00 -9.19
C ASN A 55 4.32 -18.10 -9.73
N ASN A 56 3.93 -19.28 -10.22
CA ASN A 56 2.57 -19.56 -10.68
C ASN A 56 1.55 -19.42 -9.54
N ARG A 57 1.85 -19.99 -8.36
CA ARG A 57 0.99 -19.88 -7.18
C ARG A 57 0.88 -18.44 -6.67
N ASN A 58 1.98 -17.68 -6.68
CA ASN A 58 1.96 -16.27 -6.29
C ASN A 58 1.08 -15.42 -7.22
N ARG A 59 1.21 -15.61 -8.55
CA ARG A 59 0.34 -14.95 -9.52
C ARG A 59 -1.14 -15.32 -9.32
N ALA A 60 -1.43 -16.60 -9.06
CA ALA A 60 -2.79 -17.07 -8.80
C ALA A 60 -3.37 -16.46 -7.51
N ALA A 61 -2.57 -16.41 -6.43
CA ALA A 61 -2.98 -15.79 -5.17
C ALA A 61 -3.28 -14.28 -5.34
N GLN A 62 -2.43 -13.54 -6.06
CA GLN A 62 -2.68 -12.13 -6.34
C GLN A 62 -3.97 -11.92 -7.15
N ARG A 63 -4.24 -12.77 -8.14
CA ARG A 63 -5.51 -12.72 -8.90
C ARG A 63 -6.70 -12.99 -8.00
N ALA A 64 -6.65 -14.02 -7.16
CA ALA A 64 -7.73 -14.33 -6.22
C ALA A 64 -7.98 -13.19 -5.23
N GLN A 65 -6.91 -12.56 -4.72
CA GLN A 65 -7.02 -11.38 -3.84
C GLN A 65 -7.70 -10.21 -4.56
N ASN A 66 -7.30 -9.91 -5.80
CA ASN A 66 -7.91 -8.82 -6.57
C ASN A 66 -9.40 -9.08 -6.84
N LEU A 67 -9.76 -10.32 -7.23
CA LEU A 67 -11.16 -10.71 -7.45
C LEU A 67 -11.99 -10.65 -6.17
N SER A 68 -11.40 -11.00 -5.03
CA SER A 68 -12.07 -10.86 -3.73
C SER A 68 -12.37 -9.39 -3.42
N VAL A 69 -11.40 -8.49 -3.62
CA VAL A 69 -11.61 -7.04 -3.43
C VAL A 69 -12.72 -6.53 -4.36
N GLU A 70 -12.69 -6.89 -5.64
CA GLU A 70 -13.71 -6.51 -6.62
C GLU A 70 -15.11 -7.01 -6.21
N LEU A 71 -15.22 -8.26 -5.76
CA LEU A 71 -16.48 -8.83 -5.26
C LEU A 71 -17.04 -8.03 -4.08
N PHE A 72 -16.22 -7.71 -3.09
CA PHE A 72 -16.66 -6.93 -1.93
C PHE A 72 -17.00 -5.47 -2.30
N GLN A 73 -16.32 -4.89 -3.29
CA GLN A 73 -16.69 -3.59 -3.84
C GLN A 73 -18.07 -3.65 -4.52
N CYS A 74 -18.34 -4.69 -5.33
CA CYS A 74 -19.67 -4.91 -5.91
C CYS A 74 -20.74 -5.08 -4.84
N LEU A 75 -20.51 -5.91 -3.82
CA LEU A 75 -21.45 -6.11 -2.71
C LEU A 75 -21.74 -4.80 -1.97
N PHE A 76 -20.71 -3.98 -1.73
CA PHE A 76 -20.89 -2.66 -1.11
C PHE A 76 -21.84 -1.78 -1.94
N PHE A 77 -21.66 -1.65 -3.25
CA PHE A 77 -22.57 -0.82 -4.05
C PHE A 77 -23.93 -1.47 -4.29
N LYS A 78 -24.05 -2.81 -4.21
CA LYS A 78 -25.29 -3.55 -4.48
C LYS A 78 -26.37 -3.30 -3.44
N GLU A 79 -25.99 -3.07 -2.19
CA GLU A 79 -26.91 -2.78 -1.08
C GLU A 79 -27.41 -1.33 -1.08
N ARG A 80 -26.95 -0.49 -2.01
CA ARG A 80 -27.19 0.95 -2.04
C ARG A 80 -27.96 1.33 -3.30
N ASP A 81 -28.80 2.36 -3.17
CA ASP A 81 -29.48 2.94 -4.31
C ASP A 81 -28.56 3.95 -5.01
N PRO A 82 -28.18 3.76 -6.29
CA PRO A 82 -27.33 4.68 -7.03
C PRO A 82 -27.86 6.10 -7.17
N GLU A 83 -29.18 6.29 -7.08
CA GLU A 83 -29.79 7.63 -7.27
C GLU A 83 -29.90 8.41 -5.96
N THR A 84 -30.13 7.71 -4.85
CA THR A 84 -30.43 8.34 -3.56
C THR A 84 -29.22 8.38 -2.61
N ASP A 85 -28.33 7.38 -2.67
CA ASP A 85 -27.19 7.30 -1.73
C ASP A 85 -26.02 8.18 -2.22
N PRO A 86 -25.58 9.18 -1.43
CA PRO A 86 -24.44 10.03 -1.79
C PRO A 86 -23.13 9.24 -1.96
N ARG A 87 -22.99 8.05 -1.37
CA ARG A 87 -21.80 7.19 -1.51
C ARG A 87 -21.68 6.56 -2.90
N CYS A 88 -22.77 6.49 -3.65
CA CYS A 88 -22.77 6.05 -5.04
C CYS A 88 -22.25 7.15 -5.98
N VAL A 89 -22.06 8.37 -5.49
CA VAL A 89 -21.49 9.49 -6.25
C VAL A 89 -20.11 9.81 -5.72
N ALA A 90 -19.10 9.77 -6.59
CA ALA A 90 -17.71 9.98 -6.18
C ALA A 90 -16.92 10.82 -7.17
N GLY A 91 -15.87 11.46 -6.66
CA GLY A 91 -14.85 12.10 -7.49
C GLY A 91 -13.93 11.06 -8.12
N ALA A 92 -13.73 11.15 -9.43
CA ALA A 92 -12.85 10.27 -10.18
C ALA A 92 -11.83 11.07 -10.99
N VAL A 93 -10.66 10.46 -11.23
CA VAL A 93 -9.58 11.05 -12.03
C VAL A 93 -9.39 10.24 -13.29
N ILE A 94 -9.38 10.90 -14.44
CA ILE A 94 -9.11 10.25 -15.72
C ILE A 94 -7.63 9.91 -15.81
N TYR A 95 -7.28 8.63 -15.96
CA TYR A 95 -5.89 8.20 -16.09
C TYR A 95 -5.53 7.66 -17.48
N SER A 96 -6.52 7.42 -18.34
CA SER A 96 -6.30 7.01 -19.73
C SER A 96 -7.54 7.27 -20.60
N ILE A 97 -7.34 7.43 -21.90
CA ILE A 97 -8.38 7.74 -22.89
C ILE A 97 -8.51 6.56 -23.86
N ARG A 98 -9.75 6.11 -24.09
CA ARG A 98 -10.11 5.08 -25.08
C ARG A 98 -10.83 5.71 -26.29
N ASP A 99 -11.24 4.87 -27.24
CA ASP A 99 -11.99 5.29 -28.43
C ASP A 99 -13.46 5.59 -28.13
N ASP A 100 -14.04 4.90 -27.15
CA ASP A 100 -15.45 4.94 -26.77
C ASP A 100 -15.69 5.58 -25.40
N GLY A 101 -14.63 6.03 -24.72
CA GLY A 101 -14.74 6.64 -23.41
C GLY A 101 -13.42 6.88 -22.70
N VAL A 102 -13.47 6.94 -21.37
CA VAL A 102 -12.32 7.23 -20.51
C VAL A 102 -12.14 6.18 -19.44
N LEU A 103 -10.90 6.01 -19.00
CA LEU A 103 -10.54 5.19 -17.86
C LEU A 103 -10.37 6.06 -16.64
N VAL A 104 -11.14 5.76 -15.58
CA VAL A 104 -11.19 6.57 -14.37
C VAL A 104 -10.73 5.78 -13.16
N PHE A 105 -10.12 6.48 -12.23
CA PHE A 105 -9.75 5.97 -10.92
C PHE A 105 -10.50 6.77 -9.85
N ILE A 106 -11.21 6.08 -8.96
CA ILE A 106 -11.95 6.67 -7.84
C ILE A 106 -11.07 6.51 -6.59
N PRO A 107 -10.40 7.57 -6.10
CA PRO A 107 -9.46 7.45 -4.99
C PRO A 107 -10.11 7.01 -3.67
N GLU A 108 -11.37 7.41 -3.44
CA GLU A 108 -12.11 7.11 -2.21
C GLU A 108 -12.32 5.60 -2.01
N TYR A 109 -12.62 4.88 -3.08
CA TYR A 109 -12.91 3.43 -3.05
C TYR A 109 -11.77 2.57 -3.60
N GLY A 110 -10.73 3.18 -4.17
CA GLY A 110 -9.63 2.49 -4.83
C GLY A 110 -10.06 1.72 -6.09
N VAL A 111 -11.19 2.09 -6.70
CA VAL A 111 -11.78 1.40 -7.86
C VAL A 111 -11.26 2.01 -9.16
N LYS A 112 -10.97 1.16 -10.14
CA LYS A 112 -10.64 1.56 -11.52
C LYS A 112 -11.71 1.00 -12.44
N GLY A 113 -12.18 1.81 -13.38
CA GLY A 113 -13.21 1.37 -14.32
C GLY A 113 -13.28 2.21 -15.60
N PRO A 114 -13.88 1.66 -16.67
CA PRO A 114 -14.27 2.44 -17.82
C PRO A 114 -15.52 3.28 -17.52
N VAL A 115 -15.52 4.51 -18.01
CA VAL A 115 -16.72 5.33 -18.19
C VAL A 115 -16.93 5.47 -19.69
N TYR A 116 -18.02 4.87 -20.18
CA TYR A 116 -18.36 4.93 -21.60
C TYR A 116 -19.00 6.27 -21.94
N LEU A 117 -18.50 6.91 -22.99
CA LEU A 117 -19.06 8.15 -23.52
C LEU A 117 -19.91 7.90 -24.77
N LYS A 118 -19.86 6.68 -25.32
CA LYS A 118 -20.65 6.21 -26.46
C LYS A 118 -21.38 4.91 -26.10
N ASN A 119 -22.66 4.81 -26.46
CA ASN A 119 -23.40 3.55 -26.33
C ASN A 119 -23.28 2.68 -27.59
N LYS A 120 -23.89 1.49 -27.56
CA LYS A 120 -23.83 0.54 -28.68
C LYS A 120 -24.61 1.03 -29.90
N GLU A 121 -25.60 1.88 -29.67
CA GLU A 121 -26.45 2.52 -30.66
C GLU A 121 -25.77 3.72 -31.34
N GLY A 122 -24.55 4.07 -30.91
CA GLY A 122 -23.75 5.14 -31.48
C GLY A 122 -24.08 6.55 -30.99
N GLN A 123 -24.97 6.66 -30.00
CA GLN A 123 -25.27 7.89 -29.29
C GLN A 123 -24.18 8.20 -28.28
N VAL A 124 -24.04 9.48 -27.95
CA VAL A 124 -23.05 9.99 -27.03
C VAL A 124 -23.69 10.55 -25.78
N VAL A 125 -22.97 10.47 -24.66
CA VAL A 125 -23.47 10.98 -23.38
C VAL A 125 -23.47 12.51 -23.39
N SER A 126 -24.63 13.09 -23.08
CA SER A 126 -24.78 14.48 -22.67
C SER A 126 -25.09 14.52 -21.19
N VAL A 127 -24.36 15.38 -20.48
CA VAL A 127 -24.52 15.56 -19.03
C VAL A 127 -25.42 16.76 -18.81
N GLY A 128 -26.61 16.51 -18.26
CA GLY A 128 -27.57 17.56 -17.91
C GLY A 128 -27.10 18.40 -16.72
N PRO A 129 -27.68 19.60 -16.52
CA PRO A 129 -27.37 20.46 -15.37
C PRO A 129 -27.69 19.80 -14.03
N ASP A 130 -28.65 18.87 -14.00
CA ASP A 130 -29.10 18.14 -12.81
C ASP A 130 -28.32 16.84 -12.57
N GLY A 131 -27.29 16.57 -13.37
CA GLY A 131 -26.49 15.33 -13.29
C GLY A 131 -27.15 14.11 -13.95
N THR A 132 -28.23 14.32 -14.71
CA THR A 132 -28.85 13.29 -15.54
C THR A 132 -27.98 12.99 -16.76
N CYS A 133 -27.81 11.70 -17.06
CA CYS A 133 -27.12 11.23 -18.25
C CYS A 133 -28.15 10.95 -19.34
N GLU A 134 -28.09 11.70 -20.44
CA GLU A 134 -28.93 11.45 -21.61
C GLU A 134 -28.07 11.01 -22.79
N TRP A 135 -28.55 10.00 -23.51
CA TRP A 135 -27.91 9.53 -24.75
C TRP A 135 -28.50 10.29 -25.94
N GLN A 136 -27.65 11.03 -26.64
CA GLN A 136 -28.06 11.86 -27.78
C GLN A 136 -27.24 11.53 -29.03
N SER A 137 -27.79 11.77 -30.22
CA SER A 137 -27.04 11.63 -31.46
C SER A 137 -25.85 12.60 -31.48
N GLY A 138 -24.67 12.08 -31.78
CA GLY A 138 -23.45 12.86 -31.75
C GLY A 138 -22.23 12.09 -32.24
N SER A 139 -21.06 12.71 -32.08
CA SER A 139 -19.78 12.13 -32.50
C SER A 139 -18.73 12.29 -31.41
N ILE A 140 -17.80 11.33 -31.35
CA ILE A 140 -16.64 11.37 -30.47
C ILE A 140 -15.39 11.60 -31.30
N GLN A 141 -14.58 12.56 -30.86
CA GLN A 141 -13.24 12.82 -31.40
C GLN A 141 -12.22 12.51 -30.31
N ARG A 142 -11.38 11.52 -30.57
CA ARG A 142 -10.29 11.14 -29.68
C ARG A 142 -9.01 11.87 -30.08
N HIS A 143 -8.34 12.45 -29.09
CA HIS A 143 -6.98 12.97 -29.17
C HIS A 143 -6.07 12.21 -28.20
N SER A 144 -4.77 12.53 -28.20
CA SER A 144 -3.78 11.85 -27.35
C SER A 144 -3.96 12.17 -25.86
N ASP A 145 -4.41 13.39 -25.55
CA ASP A 145 -4.50 13.95 -24.21
C ASP A 145 -5.94 14.30 -23.79
N HIS A 146 -6.89 14.26 -24.72
CA HIS A 146 -8.30 14.52 -24.44
C HIS A 146 -9.25 13.76 -25.38
N ILE A 147 -10.51 13.66 -24.95
CA ILE A 147 -11.63 13.15 -25.75
C ILE A 147 -12.73 14.20 -25.77
N ARG A 148 -13.23 14.50 -26.97
CA ARG A 148 -14.28 15.48 -27.18
C ARG A 148 -15.54 14.79 -27.68
N THR A 149 -16.61 14.95 -26.93
CA THR A 149 -17.94 14.49 -27.28
C THR A 149 -18.74 15.68 -27.81
N THR A 150 -19.27 15.57 -29.02
CA THR A 150 -20.10 16.61 -29.67
C THR A 150 -21.51 16.06 -29.89
N TYR A 151 -22.53 16.77 -29.43
CA TYR A 151 -23.94 16.43 -29.54
C TYR A 151 -24.73 17.66 -30.01
N VAL A 152 -26.03 17.50 -30.27
CA VAL A 152 -26.87 18.53 -30.92
C VAL A 152 -26.86 19.87 -30.19
N CYS A 153 -26.79 19.86 -28.86
CA CYS A 153 -26.89 21.04 -28.01
C CYS A 153 -25.52 21.57 -27.50
N GLY A 154 -24.40 20.94 -27.86
CA GLY A 154 -23.09 21.37 -27.37
C GLY A 154 -21.96 20.36 -27.53
N SER A 155 -20.83 20.63 -26.85
CA SER A 155 -19.73 19.68 -26.79
C SER A 155 -19.06 19.68 -25.42
N THR A 156 -18.71 18.49 -24.93
CA THR A 156 -17.99 18.28 -23.67
C THR A 156 -16.62 17.70 -23.98
N THR A 157 -15.58 18.22 -23.32
CA THR A 157 -14.21 17.73 -23.47
C THR A 157 -13.72 17.20 -22.14
N PHE A 158 -13.15 16.00 -22.15
CA PHE A 158 -12.53 15.36 -21.00
C PHE A 158 -11.05 15.19 -21.27
N ARG A 159 -10.18 15.71 -20.39
CA ARG A 159 -8.73 15.61 -20.53
C ARG A 159 -8.14 14.59 -19.57
N LEU A 160 -6.94 14.13 -19.91
CA LEU A 160 -6.15 13.30 -19.02
C LEU A 160 -5.89 14.04 -17.69
N PHE A 161 -6.08 13.34 -16.58
CA PHE A 161 -5.97 13.86 -15.21
C PHE A 161 -7.04 14.87 -14.79
N ASP A 162 -8.06 15.12 -15.61
CA ASP A 162 -9.21 15.89 -15.16
C ASP A 162 -9.97 15.14 -14.05
N HIS A 163 -10.48 15.92 -13.11
CA HIS A 163 -11.35 15.45 -12.05
C HIS A 163 -12.80 15.57 -12.50
N ILE A 164 -13.48 14.43 -12.54
CA ILE A 164 -14.89 14.31 -12.90
C ILE A 164 -15.69 13.74 -11.73
N THR A 165 -17.01 13.88 -11.79
CA THR A 165 -17.94 13.23 -10.87
C THR A 165 -18.59 12.06 -11.57
N VAL A 166 -18.52 10.88 -10.97
CA VAL A 166 -19.11 9.65 -11.51
C VAL A 166 -20.15 9.06 -10.55
N ARG A 167 -21.18 8.45 -11.12
CA ARG A 167 -22.09 7.54 -10.44
C ARG A 167 -21.54 6.14 -10.55
N VAL A 168 -21.53 5.41 -9.45
CA VAL A 168 -21.17 4.00 -9.39
C VAL A 168 -22.46 3.20 -9.18
N SER A 169 -22.72 2.25 -10.07
CA SER A 169 -23.85 1.33 -9.97
C SER A 169 -23.38 -0.10 -10.21
N VAL A 170 -24.18 -1.08 -9.81
CA VAL A 170 -23.87 -2.51 -10.01
C VAL A 170 -24.66 -3.04 -11.20
N SER A 171 -23.94 -3.48 -12.23
CA SER A 171 -24.52 -4.26 -13.32
C SER A 171 -24.51 -5.73 -12.94
N SER A 172 -25.67 -6.25 -12.53
CA SER A 172 -25.85 -7.66 -12.21
C SER A 172 -26.11 -8.48 -13.48
N SER A 173 -25.54 -9.68 -13.56
CA SER A 173 -25.73 -10.60 -14.69
C SER A 173 -26.22 -11.95 -14.18
N SER A 174 -27.04 -12.65 -14.97
CA SER A 174 -27.57 -13.97 -14.61
C SER A 174 -26.52 -15.09 -14.73
N CYS A 175 -25.52 -14.91 -15.59
CA CYS A 175 -24.53 -15.93 -15.95
C CYS A 175 -23.08 -15.53 -15.66
N HIS A 176 -22.86 -14.28 -15.22
CA HIS A 176 -21.53 -13.74 -14.95
C HIS A 176 -21.50 -13.03 -13.60
N ALA A 177 -20.30 -12.81 -13.07
CA ALA A 177 -20.12 -12.04 -11.84
C ALA A 177 -20.65 -10.61 -12.02
N ASP A 178 -21.18 -10.06 -10.93
CA ASP A 178 -21.60 -8.67 -10.87
C ASP A 178 -20.40 -7.75 -11.13
N THR A 179 -20.62 -6.69 -11.90
CA THR A 179 -19.58 -5.72 -12.26
C THR A 179 -20.00 -4.31 -11.91
N LEU A 180 -19.03 -3.45 -11.59
CA LEU A 180 -19.29 -2.04 -11.37
C LEU A 180 -19.42 -1.32 -12.72
N ASN A 181 -20.52 -0.60 -12.88
CA ASN A 181 -20.75 0.34 -13.96
C ASN A 181 -20.51 1.77 -13.46
N MET A 182 -19.88 2.60 -14.29
CA MET A 182 -19.57 3.99 -13.96
C MET A 182 -20.13 4.93 -15.01
N GLU A 183 -20.90 5.91 -14.57
CA GLU A 183 -21.55 6.90 -15.42
C GLU A 183 -21.11 8.30 -15.05
N VAL A 184 -20.88 9.17 -16.04
CA VAL A 184 -20.40 10.53 -15.80
C VAL A 184 -21.57 11.47 -15.45
N ILE A 185 -21.60 11.96 -14.21
CA ILE A 185 -22.63 12.91 -13.72
C ILE A 185 -22.18 14.36 -13.94
N SER A 186 -20.89 14.65 -13.88
CA SER A 186 -20.39 16.01 -14.06
C SER A 186 -18.94 16.05 -14.51
N ASN A 187 -18.61 16.98 -15.41
CA ASN A 187 -17.23 17.29 -15.79
C ASN A 187 -16.54 18.26 -14.79
N LYS A 188 -16.99 18.26 -13.54
CA LYS A 188 -16.42 19.05 -12.44
C LYS A 188 -16.01 18.13 -11.30
N PRO A 189 -15.00 18.52 -10.51
CA PRO A 189 -14.59 17.76 -9.34
C PRO A 189 -15.75 17.66 -8.34
N HIS A 190 -16.02 16.45 -7.88
CA HIS A 190 -17.00 16.20 -6.82
C HIS A 190 -16.50 16.83 -5.51
N ARG A 191 -17.26 17.75 -4.93
CA ARG A 191 -17.05 18.20 -3.54
C ARG A 191 -17.84 17.27 -2.64
N SER A 192 -17.21 16.19 -2.15
CA SER A 192 -17.78 15.46 -1.04
C SER A 192 -17.90 16.40 0.17
N SER A 193 -18.99 16.29 0.93
CA SER A 193 -19.24 17.07 2.14
C SER A 193 -18.21 16.83 3.27
N SER A 194 -17.25 15.93 3.05
CA SER A 194 -16.15 15.58 3.95
C SER A 194 -14.79 16.21 3.57
N ALA A 195 -14.73 17.08 2.55
CA ALA A 195 -13.51 17.84 2.32
C ALA A 195 -13.21 18.72 3.56
N PRO A 196 -11.99 18.68 4.13
CA PRO A 196 -11.59 19.65 5.13
C PRO A 196 -11.81 21.03 4.52
N GLN A 197 -12.50 21.91 5.24
CA GLN A 197 -12.72 23.30 4.84
C GLN A 197 -11.45 23.81 4.14
N GLN A 198 -11.59 24.27 2.89
CA GLN A 198 -10.48 24.87 2.18
C GLN A 198 -9.93 25.99 3.06
N VAL A 199 -8.82 25.71 3.74
CA VAL A 199 -8.07 26.73 4.45
C VAL A 199 -7.78 27.80 3.41
N SER A 200 -8.22 29.02 3.68
CA SER A 200 -8.05 30.14 2.77
C SER A 200 -6.60 30.16 2.26
N SER A 201 -6.37 30.65 1.04
CA SER A 201 -5.02 30.76 0.46
C SER A 201 -4.03 31.45 1.41
N GLN A 202 -4.53 32.32 2.29
CA GLN A 202 -3.79 32.92 3.39
C GLN A 202 -3.34 31.91 4.47
N GLY A 203 -4.23 31.04 4.95
CA GLY A 203 -3.86 30.04 5.97
C GLY A 203 -2.94 28.94 5.43
N ARG A 204 -3.04 28.59 4.14
CA ARG A 204 -2.10 27.65 3.50
C ARG A 204 -0.69 28.25 3.39
N ASN A 205 -0.57 29.55 3.09
CA ASN A 205 0.71 30.24 3.07
C ASN A 205 1.33 30.38 4.47
N GLN A 206 0.51 30.63 5.49
CA GLN A 206 0.97 30.72 6.89
C GLN A 206 1.50 29.37 7.40
N LEU A 207 0.79 28.27 7.14
CA LEU A 207 1.25 26.92 7.50
C LEU A 207 2.57 26.55 6.79
N VAL A 208 2.71 26.90 5.50
CA VAL A 208 3.96 26.62 4.77
C VAL A 208 5.13 27.42 5.35
N GLN A 209 4.92 28.70 5.70
CA GLN A 209 5.95 29.52 6.33
C GLN A 209 6.34 28.99 7.71
N GLU A 210 5.38 28.54 8.52
CA GLU A 210 5.63 27.98 9.85
C GLU A 210 6.41 26.65 9.78
N VAL A 211 6.05 25.77 8.83
CA VAL A 211 6.77 24.50 8.62
C VAL A 211 8.20 24.75 8.12
N VAL A 212 8.41 25.72 7.22
CA VAL A 212 9.77 26.10 6.78
C VAL A 212 10.58 26.65 7.95
N ARG A 213 10.00 27.50 8.80
CA ARG A 213 10.68 28.05 9.98
C ARG A 213 11.08 26.95 10.96
N LEU A 214 10.19 26.01 11.25
CA LEU A 214 10.48 24.85 12.11
C LEU A 214 11.56 23.94 11.51
N ALA A 215 11.57 23.75 10.19
CA ALA A 215 12.61 22.98 9.51
C ALA A 215 13.97 23.69 9.54
N GLU A 216 14.01 25.02 9.39
CA GLU A 216 15.23 25.81 9.51
C GLU A 216 15.76 25.87 10.95
N GLU A 217 14.89 25.95 11.95
CA GLU A 217 15.23 25.87 13.37
C GLU A 217 15.81 24.47 13.70
N ALA A 218 15.16 23.40 13.25
CA ALA A 218 15.68 22.03 13.39
C ALA A 218 17.01 21.81 12.64
N GLN A 219 17.21 22.44 11.48
CA GLN A 219 18.49 22.38 10.75
C GLN A 219 19.60 23.19 11.44
N LYS A 220 19.28 24.29 12.13
CA LYS A 220 20.24 25.08 12.92
C LYS A 220 20.68 24.32 14.18
N GLU A 221 19.76 23.62 14.85
CA GLU A 221 20.09 22.71 15.96
C GLU A 221 20.90 21.49 15.49
N ALA A 222 20.74 21.06 14.23
CA ALA A 222 21.46 19.92 13.64
C ALA A 222 22.85 20.24 13.07
N LYS A 223 23.46 21.42 13.35
CA LYS A 223 24.88 21.68 13.03
C LYS A 223 25.79 20.82 13.92
N LYS A 224 25.91 19.54 13.57
CA LYS A 224 26.88 18.60 14.13
C LYS A 224 28.31 19.00 13.72
N PRO A 225 29.32 18.81 14.58
CA PRO A 225 30.72 19.03 14.21
C PRO A 225 31.13 18.12 13.04
N LYS A 226 32.08 18.56 12.23
CA LYS A 226 32.58 17.81 11.06
C LYS A 226 33.09 16.43 11.50
N LEU A 227 32.41 15.37 11.05
CA LEU A 227 32.78 13.96 11.30
C LEU A 227 34.17 13.63 10.72
N SER A 228 34.97 12.85 11.47
CA SER A 228 36.26 12.31 11.04
C SER A 228 36.10 11.26 9.92
N ARG A 229 37.22 10.83 9.34
CA ARG A 229 37.25 9.93 8.18
C ARG A 229 36.62 8.57 8.48
N GLU A 230 36.87 7.99 9.66
CA GLU A 230 36.29 6.68 10.04
C GLU A 230 34.76 6.75 10.22
N GLU A 231 34.22 7.86 10.72
CA GLU A 231 32.79 8.01 11.01
C GLU A 231 31.92 8.11 9.74
N ARG A 232 32.51 8.53 8.61
CA ARG A 232 31.83 8.58 7.30
C ARG A 232 31.68 7.22 6.63
N GLU A 233 32.64 6.34 6.87
CA GLU A 233 32.72 5.03 6.23
C GLU A 233 31.75 4.03 6.87
N PHE A 234 31.57 4.11 8.19
CA PHE A 234 30.73 3.18 8.95
C PHE A 234 29.41 3.78 9.47
N ARG A 235 29.13 5.08 9.23
CA ARG A 235 27.91 5.80 9.66
C ARG A 235 27.55 5.62 11.14
N GLN A 236 28.54 5.53 12.02
CA GLN A 236 28.30 5.37 13.46
C GLN A 236 28.37 6.71 14.19
N SER A 237 27.43 6.96 15.09
CA SER A 237 27.44 8.10 16.01
C SER A 237 28.27 7.80 17.27
N LYS A 238 28.97 8.82 17.79
CA LYS A 238 29.81 8.77 19.00
C LYS A 238 29.08 8.58 20.35
N THR A 239 27.75 8.64 20.36
CA THR A 239 26.91 8.40 21.55
C THR A 239 26.39 6.97 21.50
N PRO A 240 26.06 6.31 22.63
CA PRO A 240 25.84 4.86 22.68
C PRO A 240 24.88 4.48 21.57
N ASN A 241 25.42 3.82 20.56
CA ASN A 241 24.69 3.47 19.36
C ASN A 241 23.97 2.15 19.65
N LEU A 242 22.96 1.83 18.85
CA LEU A 242 22.18 0.62 19.05
C LEU A 242 23.07 -0.65 19.05
N TYR A 243 24.20 -0.66 18.33
CA TYR A 243 25.14 -1.77 18.38
C TYR A 243 25.85 -1.88 19.73
N SER A 244 26.28 -0.78 20.34
CA SER A 244 26.86 -0.80 21.69
C SER A 244 25.88 -1.38 22.71
N LEU A 245 24.60 -0.99 22.63
CA LEU A 245 23.55 -1.52 23.50
C LEU A 245 23.28 -3.01 23.25
N LEU A 246 23.25 -3.43 21.98
CA LEU A 246 23.03 -4.83 21.61
C LEU A 246 24.23 -5.72 21.97
N GLU A 247 25.44 -5.18 21.92
CA GLU A 247 26.67 -5.85 22.35
C GLU A 247 26.70 -6.00 23.87
N GLU A 248 26.29 -4.98 24.62
CA GLU A 248 26.13 -5.04 26.07
C GLU A 248 25.06 -6.07 26.48
N ILE A 249 23.93 -6.12 25.78
CA ILE A 249 22.88 -7.15 25.98
C ILE A 249 23.42 -8.55 25.65
N ARG A 250 24.23 -8.69 24.60
CA ARG A 250 24.87 -9.96 24.23
C ARG A 250 25.85 -10.41 25.30
N GLU A 251 26.72 -9.52 25.80
CA GLU A 251 27.65 -9.84 26.89
C GLU A 251 26.91 -10.23 28.18
N MET A 252 25.83 -9.52 28.50
CA MET A 252 24.95 -9.84 29.63
C MET A 252 24.25 -11.20 29.47
N SER A 253 23.93 -11.60 28.24
CA SER A 253 23.32 -12.91 27.96
C SER A 253 24.30 -14.08 27.99
N LEU A 254 25.61 -13.80 27.93
CA LEU A 254 26.70 -14.78 27.98
C LEU A 254 27.23 -15.00 29.40
N LEU A 255 26.77 -14.22 30.38
CA LEU A 255 27.04 -14.43 31.80
C LEU A 255 26.10 -15.52 32.32
N ASP A 256 26.69 -16.67 32.64
CA ASP A 256 25.99 -17.87 33.14
C ASP A 256 25.16 -17.61 34.40
N LEU A 257 24.02 -18.29 34.49
CA LEU A 257 23.08 -18.30 35.63
C LEU A 257 23.68 -18.79 36.97
N GLU A 258 24.96 -19.20 37.01
CA GLU A 258 25.56 -19.84 38.19
C GLU A 258 25.87 -18.87 39.35
N THR A 259 25.97 -17.56 39.10
CA THR A 259 26.25 -16.57 40.18
C THR A 259 25.01 -16.08 40.95
N VAL A 260 23.79 -16.42 40.52
CA VAL A 260 22.55 -16.02 41.23
C VAL A 260 22.28 -16.90 42.46
N SER A 261 23.01 -18.01 42.63
CA SER A 261 22.80 -18.97 43.73
C SER A 261 23.44 -18.58 45.07
N ARG A 262 24.19 -17.47 45.16
CA ARG A 262 24.99 -17.13 46.37
C ARG A 262 24.56 -15.90 47.18
N THR A 263 23.43 -15.28 46.90
CA THR A 263 22.97 -14.10 47.67
C THR A 263 21.66 -14.29 48.43
N CYS A 264 21.12 -15.50 48.50
CA CYS A 264 19.93 -15.83 49.29
C CYS A 264 20.24 -16.80 50.43
N GLU A 265 21.15 -16.43 51.35
CA GLU A 265 21.13 -17.00 52.70
C GLU A 265 20.48 -15.95 53.63
N GLU A 266 19.29 -16.26 54.12
CA GLU A 266 18.62 -15.51 55.18
C GLU A 266 19.43 -15.59 56.49
N PRO A 267 19.54 -14.50 57.26
CA PRO A 267 20.08 -14.58 58.62
C PRO A 267 19.03 -15.20 59.57
N HIS A 268 19.39 -16.34 60.17
CA HIS A 268 18.67 -16.99 61.26
C HIS A 268 18.44 -16.01 62.45
N PRO A 269 17.24 -16.01 63.08
CA PRO A 269 17.00 -15.22 64.29
C PRO A 269 17.53 -15.96 65.55
N PRO A 270 17.92 -15.22 66.62
CA PRO A 270 18.48 -15.84 67.81
C PRO A 270 17.40 -16.45 68.73
N GLU A 271 17.80 -17.53 69.41
CA GLU A 271 17.05 -18.23 70.46
C GLU A 271 16.48 -17.28 71.53
N ARG A 272 15.19 -17.48 71.86
CA ARG A 272 14.61 -17.01 73.12
C ARG A 272 14.31 -18.19 74.03
N THR A 273 14.95 -18.13 75.18
CA THR A 273 14.83 -18.96 76.37
C THR A 273 13.40 -19.02 76.91
N GLN A 274 13.06 -20.18 77.47
CA GLN A 274 11.83 -20.57 78.19
C GLN A 274 11.35 -19.56 79.24
N VAL A 275 10.03 -19.45 79.46
CA VAL A 275 9.41 -19.31 80.80
C VAL A 275 8.03 -19.98 80.84
N ASP A 276 7.86 -20.81 81.86
CA ASP A 276 6.74 -21.58 82.42
C ASP A 276 5.28 -21.16 82.12
N THR A 277 4.42 -22.15 81.85
CA THR A 277 3.32 -22.58 82.75
C THR A 277 2.79 -23.97 82.39
#